data_AF-A0A507C7I9-F1
#
_entry.id   AF-A0A507C7I9-F1
#
_cell.length_a   1.000
_cell.length_b   1.000
_cell.length_c   1.000
_cell.angle_alpha   90.00
_cell.angle_beta   90.00
_cell.angle_gamma   90.00
#
_symmetry.space_group_name_H-M   'P 1'
#
loop_
_entity.id
_entity.type
_entity.pdbx_description
1 polymer ?
#
loop_
_entity_poly.entity_id
_entity_poly.type
_entity_poly.pdbx_seq_one_letter_code
_entity_poly.pdbx_strand_id
1 'polypeptide(L)'
;MSTQILYYIALMATLAFAQDCSLIVPPNALTNLASVYQLTGPGCIQTDFVNTGAFVEAVIYDPNNAARPLQVYNPLVITQGTTPLIPPVAVTIPAGAVVGIWFGFNGNTLTLTDTNNGADLAAANCVMGLSAGDIFGQFSACNGEAFFAATLGKGLAPPLSTIQAGPFAGQPCPTTRSFMVVDQDQSDNVVTTYISVGNQTAQDTPANRAATNATVETNASDNGLLTRKIDPALACSAFKVYDLAANDGTLRGALALDELQATFQPAPIALIPLGDPMVLFNGGPSLDKANLYRKNVGQPLAATVGDADTTTYCTNLNNIQPNFLMAYKTIFLGVSSPVAAVSPTLFGFVTARYAATWEILTCQALTGIPNPINLIFDANGLVIDATIAETTTTTIPVKIVDPATTLAVIMPTVAVIASTTPSAIPSATVIASVAPSVAPSVAISTAQASASPSSTAVSSPQTSIKPSPIASTKTTSTNAPSPVRSTRPRRSHRPWASSTLKIRPTPSPFHFPSINIPPIHFPSIRFPSIHLPFPTHKPEQGGKGGYGGDYHNDV
;
A
#
# COMPACT_ATOMS: atom_id res chain seq x y z
N MET A 1 24.36 16.31 -14.78
CA MET A 1 23.69 15.05 -14.42
C MET A 1 24.68 13.92 -14.68
N SER A 2 25.10 13.17 -13.66
CA SER A 2 26.03 12.05 -13.87
C SER A 2 25.32 11.02 -14.75
N THR A 3 25.99 10.56 -15.80
CA THR A 3 25.49 9.53 -16.72
C THR A 3 25.05 8.25 -16.01
N GLN A 4 25.55 7.99 -14.79
CA GLN A 4 25.12 6.86 -13.96
C GLN A 4 23.76 7.06 -13.27
N ILE A 5 23.37 8.28 -12.89
CA ILE A 5 22.06 8.55 -12.27
C ILE A 5 20.96 8.48 -13.33
N LEU A 6 21.23 8.98 -14.55
CA LEU A 6 20.36 8.73 -15.72
C LEU A 6 20.30 7.25 -16.07
N TYR A 7 21.42 6.51 -15.95
CA TYR A 7 21.42 5.07 -16.13
C TYR A 7 20.64 4.34 -15.05
N TYR A 8 20.47 4.90 -13.84
CA TYR A 8 19.73 4.30 -12.73
C TYR A 8 18.25 4.69 -12.74
N ILE A 9 17.90 5.92 -13.10
CA ILE A 9 16.52 6.29 -13.43
C ILE A 9 16.08 5.48 -14.66
N ALA A 10 16.97 5.31 -15.65
CA ALA A 10 16.77 4.34 -16.71
C ALA A 10 16.73 2.92 -16.14
N LEU A 11 17.62 2.43 -15.28
CA LEU A 11 17.55 1.05 -14.76
C LEU A 11 16.25 0.77 -13.97
N MET A 12 15.79 1.75 -13.18
CA MET A 12 14.53 1.74 -12.46
C MET A 12 13.33 1.93 -13.41
N ALA A 13 13.52 2.52 -14.59
CA ALA A 13 12.50 2.68 -15.64
C ALA A 13 12.65 1.72 -16.85
N THR A 14 13.69 0.89 -16.93
CA THR A 14 14.13 0.17 -18.15
C THR A 14 14.72 -1.22 -17.88
N LEU A 15 14.63 -1.78 -16.67
CA LEU A 15 14.90 -3.23 -16.44
C LEU A 15 13.80 -4.01 -15.72
N ALA A 16 12.62 -3.43 -15.58
CA ALA A 16 11.38 -4.20 -15.61
C ALA A 16 10.61 -3.69 -16.83
N PHE A 17 10.07 -4.59 -17.66
CA PHE A 17 8.87 -4.21 -18.42
C PHE A 17 7.81 -3.94 -17.35
N ALA A 18 7.76 -2.71 -16.82
CA ALA A 18 6.78 -2.36 -15.83
C ALA A 18 5.44 -2.47 -16.56
N GLN A 19 4.73 -3.58 -16.31
CA GLN A 19 3.58 -3.94 -17.12
C GLN A 19 2.38 -3.15 -16.65
N ASP A 20 1.56 -2.73 -17.61
CA ASP A 20 0.22 -2.27 -17.32
C ASP A 20 -0.69 -3.50 -17.21
N CYS A 21 -1.31 -3.65 -16.05
CA CYS A 21 -2.22 -4.75 -15.77
C CYS A 21 -3.61 -4.26 -15.41
N SER A 22 -4.58 -5.17 -15.53
CA SER A 22 -5.93 -4.95 -15.04
C SER A 22 -6.25 -5.90 -13.90
N LEU A 23 -7.04 -5.45 -12.94
CA LEU A 23 -7.54 -6.27 -11.85
C LEU A 23 -9.06 -6.35 -11.94
N ILE A 24 -9.61 -7.56 -12.07
CA ILE A 24 -11.05 -7.78 -12.06
C ILE A 24 -11.52 -7.76 -10.61
N VAL A 25 -12.31 -6.74 -10.27
CA VAL A 25 -12.99 -6.61 -8.97
C VAL A 25 -14.23 -7.51 -8.97
N PRO A 26 -14.39 -8.39 -7.97
CA PRO A 26 -15.54 -9.28 -7.91
C PRO A 26 -16.82 -8.52 -7.53
N PRO A 27 -18.00 -9.04 -7.91
CA PRO A 27 -19.27 -8.48 -7.48
C PRO A 27 -19.40 -8.42 -5.96
N ASN A 28 -20.07 -7.39 -5.45
CA ASN A 28 -20.30 -7.19 -4.02
C ASN A 28 -19.00 -7.08 -3.18
N ALA A 29 -17.94 -6.49 -3.74
CA ALA A 29 -16.63 -6.38 -3.10
C ALA A 29 -16.66 -5.85 -1.66
N LEU A 30 -17.59 -4.96 -1.30
CA LEU A 30 -17.70 -4.42 0.08
C LEU A 30 -18.39 -5.36 1.09
N THR A 31 -19.05 -6.42 0.63
CA THR A 31 -19.81 -7.35 1.50
C THR A 31 -19.37 -8.81 1.38
N ASN A 32 -18.67 -9.17 0.31
CA ASN A 32 -18.13 -10.50 0.08
C ASN A 32 -16.61 -10.47 -0.13
N LEU A 33 -15.87 -10.14 0.94
CA LEU A 33 -14.41 -9.96 0.90
C LEU A 33 -13.63 -11.21 0.51
N ALA A 34 -14.20 -12.40 0.72
CA ALA A 34 -13.56 -13.67 0.36
C ALA A 34 -13.58 -13.97 -1.15
N SER A 35 -14.28 -13.14 -1.94
CA SER A 35 -14.24 -13.26 -3.40
C SER A 35 -12.83 -12.99 -3.92
N VAL A 36 -12.42 -13.81 -4.89
CA VAL A 36 -11.09 -13.72 -5.47
C VAL A 36 -11.05 -12.64 -6.55
N TYR A 37 -10.04 -11.77 -6.45
CA TYR A 37 -9.68 -10.80 -7.47
C TYR A 37 -8.78 -11.47 -8.50
N GLN A 38 -8.93 -11.11 -9.77
CA GLN A 38 -8.17 -11.74 -10.86
C GLN A 38 -7.33 -10.72 -11.60
N LEU A 39 -6.01 -10.88 -11.53
CA LEU A 39 -5.07 -10.11 -12.33
C LEU A 39 -5.11 -10.61 -13.77
N THR A 40 -5.26 -9.70 -14.72
CA THR A 40 -5.37 -9.99 -16.16
C THR A 40 -4.62 -8.95 -17.00
N GLY A 41 -4.40 -9.29 -18.26
CA GLY A 41 -3.63 -8.51 -19.23
C GLY A 41 -2.47 -9.30 -19.82
N PRO A 42 -1.89 -8.85 -20.95
CA PRO A 42 -0.73 -9.49 -21.56
C PRO A 42 0.46 -9.51 -20.61
N GLY A 43 0.95 -10.71 -20.25
CA GLY A 43 2.11 -10.86 -19.35
C GLY A 43 1.83 -10.58 -17.87
N CYS A 44 0.58 -10.33 -17.48
CA CYS A 44 0.18 -10.09 -16.09
C CYS A 44 0.04 -11.41 -15.34
N ILE A 45 1.02 -11.74 -14.49
CA ILE A 45 1.12 -13.01 -13.78
C ILE A 45 1.27 -12.71 -12.29
N GLN A 46 0.24 -13.02 -11.50
CA GLN A 46 0.22 -12.67 -10.07
C GLN A 46 1.42 -13.23 -9.29
N THR A 47 1.95 -14.39 -9.67
CA THR A 47 3.13 -15.00 -9.04
C THR A 47 4.47 -14.42 -9.52
N ASP A 48 4.48 -13.56 -10.55
CA ASP A 48 5.60 -12.67 -10.82
C ASP A 48 5.43 -11.40 -9.98
N PHE A 49 5.67 -11.56 -8.68
CA PHE A 49 5.46 -10.49 -7.70
C PHE A 49 6.42 -9.32 -7.87
N VAL A 50 7.58 -9.54 -8.50
CA VAL A 50 8.54 -8.46 -8.76
C VAL A 50 8.01 -7.49 -9.80
N ASN A 51 7.39 -8.00 -10.87
CA ASN A 51 7.00 -7.15 -12.01
C ASN A 51 5.49 -6.87 -12.10
N THR A 52 4.63 -7.76 -11.57
CA THR A 52 3.17 -7.69 -11.79
C THR A 52 2.34 -8.13 -10.57
N GLY A 53 2.95 -8.23 -9.39
CA GLY A 53 2.19 -8.57 -8.17
C GLY A 53 1.18 -7.48 -7.81
N ALA A 54 -0.12 -7.80 -7.81
CA ALA A 54 -1.17 -6.94 -7.27
C ALA A 54 -1.58 -7.38 -5.88
N PHE A 55 -1.99 -6.43 -5.04
CA PHE A 55 -2.33 -6.66 -3.64
C PHE A 55 -3.61 -5.92 -3.29
N VAL A 56 -4.45 -6.56 -2.48
CA VAL A 56 -5.72 -6.00 -2.01
C VAL A 56 -5.76 -6.04 -0.50
N GLU A 57 -6.19 -4.95 0.12
CA GLU A 57 -6.29 -4.81 1.55
C GLU A 57 -7.63 -4.18 1.92
N ALA A 58 -8.34 -4.76 2.87
CA ALA A 58 -9.61 -4.25 3.36
C ALA A 58 -9.53 -3.94 4.85
N VAL A 59 -10.10 -2.81 5.25
CA VAL A 59 -10.31 -2.45 6.66
C VAL A 59 -11.79 -2.25 6.91
N ILE A 60 -12.28 -2.91 7.94
CA ILE A 60 -13.68 -2.93 8.35
C ILE A 60 -13.79 -2.09 9.63
N TYR A 61 -14.59 -1.03 9.56
CA TYR A 61 -15.03 -0.28 10.74
C TYR A 61 -16.44 -0.73 11.14
N ASP A 62 -16.56 -1.37 12.30
CA ASP A 62 -17.85 -1.75 12.89
C ASP A 62 -18.18 -0.83 14.08
N PRO A 63 -19.06 0.17 13.90
CA PRO A 63 -19.43 1.08 14.99
C PRO A 63 -20.17 0.39 16.15
N ASN A 64 -20.70 -0.82 15.93
CA ASN A 64 -21.44 -1.58 16.94
C ASN A 64 -20.53 -2.51 17.76
N ASN A 65 -19.26 -2.65 17.38
CA ASN A 65 -18.29 -3.50 18.08
C ASN A 65 -17.27 -2.65 18.84
N ALA A 66 -17.67 -2.15 20.00
CA ALA A 66 -16.80 -1.29 20.82
C ALA A 66 -15.48 -1.98 21.25
N ALA A 67 -15.45 -3.30 21.34
CA ALA A 67 -14.25 -4.05 21.72
C ALA A 67 -13.25 -4.19 20.55
N ARG A 68 -13.75 -4.26 19.31
CA ARG A 68 -12.96 -4.43 18.08
C ARG A 68 -13.58 -3.59 16.96
N PRO A 69 -13.52 -2.25 17.07
CA PRO A 69 -14.18 -1.37 16.12
C PRO A 69 -13.51 -1.40 14.76
N LEU A 70 -12.23 -1.80 14.69
CA LEU A 70 -11.45 -1.95 13.47
C LEU A 70 -10.94 -3.39 13.34
N GLN A 71 -11.05 -3.94 12.13
CA GLN A 71 -10.57 -5.26 11.75
C GLN A 71 -10.01 -5.20 10.33
N VAL A 72 -9.04 -6.05 10.01
CA VAL A 72 -8.45 -6.13 8.67
C VAL A 72 -8.78 -7.45 8.02
N TYR A 73 -8.82 -7.44 6.69
CA TYR A 73 -8.94 -8.63 5.87
C TYR A 73 -8.17 -8.40 4.57
N ASN A 74 -7.48 -9.41 4.07
CA ASN A 74 -6.64 -9.28 2.87
C ASN A 74 -7.26 -10.10 1.74
N PRO A 75 -8.16 -9.55 0.90
CA PRO A 75 -8.73 -10.30 -0.22
C PRO A 75 -7.65 -10.92 -1.10
N LEU A 76 -7.91 -12.10 -1.66
CA LEU A 76 -6.91 -12.82 -2.44
C LEU A 76 -6.91 -12.35 -3.90
N VAL A 77 -5.72 -12.12 -4.43
CA VAL A 77 -5.49 -11.97 -5.88
C VAL A 77 -4.88 -13.24 -6.44
N ILE A 78 -5.36 -13.67 -7.60
CA ILE A 78 -4.78 -14.74 -8.43
C ILE A 78 -4.55 -14.24 -9.86
N THR A 79 -3.76 -14.97 -10.64
CA THR A 79 -3.75 -14.80 -12.11
C THR A 79 -5.09 -15.26 -12.69
N GLN A 80 -5.64 -14.51 -13.65
CA GLN A 80 -6.87 -14.90 -14.34
C GLN A 80 -6.73 -16.32 -14.93
N GLY A 81 -7.73 -17.16 -14.66
CA GLY A 81 -7.77 -18.53 -15.15
C GLY A 81 -7.00 -19.55 -14.29
N THR A 82 -6.34 -19.13 -13.21
CA THR A 82 -5.78 -20.08 -12.22
C THR A 82 -6.75 -20.32 -11.06
N THR A 83 -6.34 -21.13 -10.09
CA THR A 83 -7.07 -21.36 -8.84
C THR A 83 -6.20 -20.98 -7.65
N PRO A 84 -6.80 -20.53 -6.53
CA PRO A 84 -6.09 -20.30 -5.28
C PRO A 84 -5.29 -21.53 -4.85
N LEU A 85 -4.10 -21.31 -4.27
CA LEU A 85 -3.34 -22.35 -3.59
C LEU A 85 -4.13 -22.89 -2.39
N ILE A 86 -4.75 -21.98 -1.65
CA ILE A 86 -5.69 -22.26 -0.56
C ILE A 86 -6.87 -21.28 -0.73
N PRO A 87 -8.13 -21.75 -0.70
CA PRO A 87 -9.29 -20.88 -0.79
C PRO A 87 -9.30 -19.78 0.28
N PRO A 88 -9.74 -18.55 -0.03
CA PRO A 88 -9.85 -17.48 0.96
C PRO A 88 -10.81 -17.84 2.10
N VAL A 89 -10.50 -17.35 3.30
CA VAL A 89 -11.35 -17.55 4.47
C VAL A 89 -12.63 -16.70 4.33
N ALA A 90 -13.79 -17.35 4.33
CA ALA A 90 -15.07 -16.65 4.28
C ALA A 90 -15.28 -15.79 5.53
N VAL A 91 -15.73 -14.55 5.33
CA VAL A 91 -16.03 -13.60 6.41
C VAL A 91 -17.41 -13.01 6.23
N THR A 92 -18.11 -12.75 7.34
CA THR A 92 -19.39 -12.05 7.33
C THR A 92 -19.17 -10.62 7.77
N ILE A 93 -19.60 -9.66 6.95
CA ILE A 93 -19.51 -8.24 7.27
C ILE A 93 -20.71 -7.85 8.15
N PRO A 94 -20.48 -7.30 9.36
CA PRO A 94 -21.56 -6.86 10.23
C PRO A 94 -22.46 -5.81 9.56
N ALA A 95 -23.76 -5.86 9.85
CA ALA A 95 -24.69 -4.85 9.36
C ALA A 95 -24.30 -3.46 9.89
N GLY A 96 -24.21 -2.48 8.98
CA GLY A 96 -23.81 -1.11 9.30
C GLY A 96 -22.30 -0.89 9.43
N ALA A 97 -21.48 -1.93 9.22
CA ALA A 97 -20.03 -1.74 9.10
C ALA A 97 -19.68 -0.97 7.82
N VAL A 98 -18.62 -0.17 7.89
CA VAL A 98 -18.05 0.56 6.76
C VAL A 98 -16.76 -0.12 6.36
N VAL A 99 -16.68 -0.58 5.11
CA VAL A 99 -15.51 -1.26 4.56
C VAL A 99 -14.80 -0.32 3.60
N GLY A 100 -13.50 -0.09 3.80
CA GLY A 100 -12.63 0.48 2.79
C GLY A 100 -11.74 -0.62 2.19
N ILE A 101 -11.42 -0.51 0.90
CA ILE A 101 -10.52 -1.42 0.19
C ILE A 101 -9.46 -0.59 -0.53
N TRP A 102 -8.19 -0.97 -0.42
CA TRP A 102 -7.06 -0.34 -1.08
C TRP A 102 -6.30 -1.36 -1.91
N PHE A 103 -5.66 -0.88 -2.97
CA PHE A 103 -4.95 -1.69 -3.93
C PHE A 103 -3.53 -1.16 -4.06
N GLY A 104 -2.58 -2.08 -4.09
CA GLY A 104 -1.19 -1.80 -4.42
C GLY A 104 -0.71 -2.71 -5.55
N PHE A 105 0.27 -2.25 -6.30
CA PHE A 105 0.79 -2.95 -7.47
C PHE A 105 2.30 -2.76 -7.58
N ASN A 106 3.03 -3.82 -7.89
CA ASN A 106 4.49 -3.76 -8.07
C ASN A 106 4.91 -3.51 -9.53
N GLY A 107 3.96 -3.46 -10.48
CA GLY A 107 4.21 -3.11 -11.88
C GLY A 107 4.06 -1.62 -12.16
N ASN A 108 3.75 -1.23 -13.41
CA ASN A 108 3.61 0.19 -13.77
C ASN A 108 2.26 0.76 -13.36
N THR A 109 1.19 0.20 -13.93
CA THR A 109 -0.17 0.67 -13.65
C THR A 109 -1.13 -0.48 -13.40
N LEU A 110 -2.08 -0.27 -12.50
CA LEU A 110 -3.16 -1.20 -12.21
C LEU A 110 -4.51 -0.55 -12.49
N THR A 111 -5.16 -0.97 -13.56
CA THR A 111 -6.52 -0.53 -13.89
C THR A 111 -7.54 -1.47 -13.24
N LEU A 112 -8.46 -0.97 -12.42
CA LEU A 112 -9.56 -1.80 -11.94
C LEU A 112 -10.62 -1.96 -13.03
N THR A 113 -11.12 -3.19 -13.17
CA THR A 113 -12.16 -3.58 -14.13
C THR A 113 -13.19 -4.44 -13.43
N ASP A 114 -14.32 -4.69 -14.08
CA ASP A 114 -15.28 -5.69 -13.63
C ASP A 114 -15.89 -6.45 -14.82
N THR A 115 -16.70 -7.46 -14.52
CA THR A 115 -17.42 -8.25 -15.53
C THR A 115 -18.82 -7.71 -15.83
N ASN A 116 -19.19 -6.57 -15.26
CA ASN A 116 -20.55 -6.02 -15.26
C ASN A 116 -20.59 -4.57 -15.78
N ASN A 117 -19.74 -4.26 -16.77
CA ASN A 117 -19.66 -2.97 -17.46
C ASN A 117 -19.54 -1.76 -16.51
N GLY A 118 -18.74 -1.88 -15.46
CA GLY A 118 -18.48 -0.82 -14.47
C GLY A 118 -19.46 -0.78 -13.30
N ALA A 119 -20.49 -1.62 -13.30
CA ALA A 119 -21.50 -1.62 -12.24
C ALA A 119 -20.96 -2.10 -10.89
N ASP A 120 -20.02 -3.06 -10.88
CA ASP A 120 -19.44 -3.57 -9.63
C ASP A 120 -18.45 -2.56 -9.05
N LEU A 121 -17.66 -1.90 -9.92
CA LEU A 121 -16.79 -0.78 -9.51
C LEU A 121 -17.60 0.39 -8.94
N ALA A 122 -18.70 0.77 -9.58
CA ALA A 122 -19.58 1.82 -9.10
C ALA A 122 -20.25 1.44 -7.77
N ALA A 123 -20.73 0.19 -7.64
CA ALA A 123 -21.35 -0.29 -6.40
C ALA A 123 -20.38 -0.32 -5.21
N ALA A 124 -19.09 -0.53 -5.47
CA ALA A 124 -18.04 -0.50 -4.45
C ALA A 124 -17.41 0.89 -4.24
N ASN A 125 -17.87 1.93 -4.95
CA ASN A 125 -17.29 3.28 -4.93
C ASN A 125 -15.78 3.27 -5.24
N CYS A 126 -15.38 2.52 -6.28
CA CYS A 126 -13.98 2.43 -6.70
C CYS A 126 -13.50 3.72 -7.38
N VAL A 127 -12.33 4.19 -6.96
CA VAL A 127 -11.64 5.38 -7.44
C VAL A 127 -10.20 4.98 -7.77
N MET A 128 -9.82 5.21 -9.01
CA MET A 128 -8.45 5.01 -9.48
C MET A 128 -7.86 6.27 -10.11
N GLY A 129 -8.61 7.38 -10.20
CA GLY A 129 -8.16 8.67 -10.76
C GLY A 129 -9.35 9.51 -11.22
N LEU A 130 -9.14 10.61 -11.96
CA LEU A 130 -10.24 11.55 -12.29
C LEU A 130 -11.16 11.03 -13.39
N SER A 131 -10.64 10.22 -14.31
CA SER A 131 -11.39 9.75 -15.47
C SER A 131 -10.79 8.48 -16.05
N ALA A 132 -11.49 7.86 -17.01
CA ALA A 132 -10.97 6.68 -17.70
C ALA A 132 -9.63 6.99 -18.39
N GLY A 133 -8.60 6.21 -18.07
CA GLY A 133 -7.23 6.42 -18.58
C GLY A 133 -6.41 7.47 -17.84
N ASP A 134 -7.03 8.26 -16.96
CA ASP A 134 -6.32 9.13 -16.00
C ASP A 134 -6.37 8.48 -14.62
N ILE A 135 -5.40 7.59 -14.38
CA ILE A 135 -5.32 6.84 -13.13
C ILE A 135 -4.19 7.35 -12.23
N PHE A 136 -4.18 6.92 -10.98
CA PHE A 136 -3.12 7.21 -10.03
C PHE A 136 -1.86 6.40 -10.36
N GLY A 137 -1.95 5.29 -11.09
CA GLY A 137 -0.80 4.46 -11.43
C GLY A 137 -0.89 3.11 -10.72
N GLN A 138 -0.05 2.90 -9.71
CA GLN A 138 -0.02 1.65 -8.91
C GLN A 138 -1.11 1.60 -7.83
N PHE A 139 -1.70 2.76 -7.49
CA PHE A 139 -2.68 2.91 -6.41
C PHE A 139 -4.13 2.96 -6.92
N SER A 140 -5.04 2.37 -6.16
CA SER A 140 -6.47 2.67 -6.24
C SER A 140 -7.16 2.33 -4.92
N ALA A 141 -8.42 2.76 -4.76
CA ALA A 141 -9.22 2.43 -3.58
C ALA A 141 -10.68 2.20 -3.97
N CYS A 142 -11.42 1.43 -3.17
CA CYS A 142 -12.87 1.34 -3.21
C CYS A 142 -13.43 1.72 -1.83
N ASN A 143 -14.34 2.69 -1.82
CA ASN A 143 -15.00 3.19 -0.60
C ASN A 143 -14.05 3.79 0.47
N GLY A 144 -12.83 4.16 0.08
CA GLY A 144 -11.81 4.74 0.99
C GLY A 144 -12.27 6.06 1.64
N GLU A 145 -12.81 6.99 0.85
CA GLU A 145 -13.37 8.25 1.36
C GLU A 145 -14.44 8.03 2.44
N ALA A 146 -15.37 7.11 2.20
CA ALA A 146 -16.43 6.81 3.15
C ALA A 146 -15.88 6.17 4.44
N PHE A 147 -14.88 5.29 4.32
CA PHE A 147 -14.18 4.71 5.46
C PHE A 147 -13.51 5.79 6.32
N PHE A 148 -12.73 6.69 5.73
CA PHE A 148 -12.05 7.75 6.47
C PHE A 148 -13.02 8.78 7.05
N ALA A 149 -14.09 9.14 6.34
CA ALA A 149 -15.16 9.97 6.88
C ALA A 149 -15.83 9.33 8.10
N ALA A 150 -15.94 7.99 8.13
CA ALA A 150 -16.52 7.26 9.23
C ALA A 150 -15.57 7.02 10.42
N THR A 151 -14.26 7.25 10.28
CA THR A 151 -13.25 6.84 11.29
C THR A 151 -12.40 7.98 11.83
N LEU A 152 -12.10 8.99 11.01
CA LEU A 152 -11.32 10.15 11.44
C LEU A 152 -12.03 10.90 12.58
N GLY A 153 -11.25 11.33 13.59
CA GLY A 153 -11.76 12.04 14.76
C GLY A 153 -12.50 11.17 15.79
N LYS A 154 -12.60 9.85 15.60
CA LYS A 154 -13.24 8.94 16.56
C LYS A 154 -12.32 8.36 17.64
N GLY A 155 -11.03 8.72 17.63
CA GLY A 155 -10.06 8.19 18.60
C GLY A 155 -9.80 6.68 18.45
N LEU A 156 -9.88 6.16 17.23
CA LEU A 156 -9.70 4.72 16.94
C LEU A 156 -8.24 4.29 16.85
N ALA A 157 -7.33 5.22 16.54
CA ALA A 157 -5.90 4.95 16.51
C ALA A 157 -5.25 5.26 17.88
N PRO A 158 -4.30 4.43 18.32
CA PRO A 158 -3.49 4.74 19.49
C PRO A 158 -2.54 5.92 19.20
N PRO A 159 -2.14 6.69 20.22
CA PRO A 159 -1.06 7.66 20.08
C PRO A 159 0.23 7.01 19.56
N LEU A 160 1.11 7.82 18.98
CA LEU A 160 2.43 7.36 18.55
C LEU A 160 3.24 6.86 19.76
N SER A 161 3.88 5.69 19.61
CA SER A 161 4.98 5.32 20.50
C SER A 161 6.16 6.26 20.30
N THR A 162 7.16 6.16 21.18
CA THR A 162 8.44 6.86 21.02
C THR A 162 9.50 5.94 20.44
N ILE A 163 10.46 6.51 19.72
CA ILE A 163 11.65 5.81 19.24
C ILE A 163 12.44 5.31 20.45
N GLN A 164 12.85 4.04 20.43
CA GLN A 164 13.63 3.43 21.53
C GLN A 164 15.10 3.19 21.15
N ALA A 165 15.41 3.11 19.85
CA ALA A 165 16.75 2.83 19.36
C ALA A 165 17.33 4.01 18.57
N GLY A 166 18.58 4.35 18.85
CA GLY A 166 19.34 5.33 18.06
C GLY A 166 19.29 6.78 18.58
N PRO A 167 19.90 7.72 17.84
CA PRO A 167 20.15 9.07 18.34
C PRO A 167 18.90 9.91 18.64
N PHE A 168 17.75 9.53 18.10
CA PHE A 168 16.47 10.24 18.34
C PHE A 168 15.56 9.51 19.33
N ALA A 169 16.12 8.66 20.20
CA ALA A 169 15.36 8.00 21.26
C ALA A 169 14.55 9.02 22.08
N GLY A 170 13.30 8.67 22.38
CA GLY A 170 12.34 9.53 23.09
C GLY A 170 11.51 10.46 22.19
N GLN A 171 11.90 10.66 20.92
CA GLN A 171 11.05 11.37 19.95
C GLN A 171 9.86 10.49 19.51
N PRO A 172 8.74 11.08 19.03
CA PRO A 172 7.66 10.31 18.43
C PRO A 172 8.15 9.43 17.28
N CYS A 173 7.64 8.21 17.19
CA CYS A 173 7.89 7.34 16.04
C CYS A 173 7.40 7.98 14.74
N PRO A 174 8.13 7.79 13.62
CA PRO A 174 7.69 8.31 12.34
C PRO A 174 6.40 7.64 11.89
N THR A 175 5.65 8.33 11.04
CA THR A 175 4.45 7.81 10.37
C THR A 175 4.67 7.85 8.86
N THR A 176 3.71 7.35 8.07
CA THR A 176 3.72 7.49 6.59
C THR A 176 3.80 8.96 6.16
N ARG A 177 3.34 9.88 7.01
CA ARG A 177 3.40 11.33 6.78
C ARG A 177 4.67 12.00 7.34
N SER A 178 5.69 11.22 7.69
CA SER A 178 6.97 11.75 8.17
C SER A 178 8.00 11.83 7.04
N PHE A 179 8.69 12.97 6.93
CA PHE A 179 9.89 13.11 6.09
C PHE A 179 11.09 12.27 6.55
N MET A 180 10.95 11.42 7.58
CA MET A 180 11.96 10.41 7.97
C MET A 180 11.80 9.08 7.22
N VAL A 181 10.59 8.73 6.76
CA VAL A 181 10.32 7.47 6.04
C VAL A 181 10.73 7.60 4.57
N VAL A 182 10.21 8.67 3.98
CA VAL A 182 10.33 9.09 2.58
C VAL A 182 9.91 8.06 1.55
N ASP A 183 8.87 8.49 0.86
CA ASP A 183 8.45 8.12 -0.47
C ASP A 183 8.00 9.43 -1.14
N GLN A 184 8.11 9.57 -2.46
CA GLN A 184 7.47 10.71 -3.14
C GLN A 184 5.94 10.58 -3.11
N ASP A 185 5.46 9.34 -3.07
CA ASP A 185 4.06 8.96 -3.16
C ASP A 185 3.57 8.48 -1.77
N GLN A 186 3.29 9.39 -0.83
CA GLN A 186 2.75 8.98 0.48
C GLN A 186 1.44 8.20 0.36
N SER A 187 1.37 7.06 1.06
CA SER A 187 0.17 6.24 1.18
C SER A 187 -0.23 5.55 -0.14
N ASP A 188 0.74 5.21 -0.99
CA ASP A 188 0.49 4.76 -2.36
C ASP A 188 0.27 3.26 -2.54
N ASN A 189 0.40 2.48 -1.47
CA ASN A 189 0.42 1.03 -1.56
C ASN A 189 0.07 0.36 -0.22
N VAL A 190 -0.21 -0.94 -0.23
CA VAL A 190 -0.74 -1.67 0.93
C VAL A 190 0.34 -2.47 1.68
N VAL A 191 0.05 -2.88 2.92
CA VAL A 191 0.95 -3.77 3.69
C VAL A 191 0.59 -5.24 3.55
N THR A 192 -0.50 -5.56 2.85
CA THR A 192 -0.88 -6.93 2.48
C THR A 192 0.30 -7.74 1.98
N THR A 193 0.36 -8.98 2.46
CA THR A 193 1.25 -10.03 1.99
C THR A 193 0.44 -11.22 1.52
N TYR A 194 0.99 -11.96 0.55
CA TYR A 194 0.48 -13.26 0.12
C TYR A 194 1.55 -14.32 0.29
N ILE A 195 1.15 -15.58 0.13
CA ILE A 195 2.08 -16.68 -0.07
C ILE A 195 1.92 -17.29 -1.45
N SER A 196 3.01 -17.77 -2.05
CA SER A 196 3.02 -18.31 -3.42
C SER A 196 3.69 -19.69 -3.50
N VAL A 197 3.16 -20.56 -4.37
CA VAL A 197 3.78 -21.83 -4.80
C VAL A 197 3.45 -22.05 -6.27
N GLY A 198 4.48 -22.13 -7.11
CA GLY A 198 4.29 -22.28 -8.56
C GLY A 198 3.51 -21.09 -9.14
N ASN A 199 2.35 -21.36 -9.75
CA ASN A 199 1.47 -20.36 -10.33
C ASN A 199 0.24 -20.01 -9.45
N GLN A 200 0.26 -20.44 -8.18
CA GLN A 200 -0.85 -20.26 -7.26
C GLN A 200 -0.46 -19.37 -6.08
N THR A 201 -1.44 -18.62 -5.58
CA THR A 201 -1.32 -17.74 -4.41
C THR A 201 -2.37 -18.08 -3.35
N ALA A 202 -2.07 -17.75 -2.10
CA ALA A 202 -3.01 -17.80 -0.98
C ALA A 202 -2.83 -16.59 -0.06
N GLN A 203 -3.83 -16.35 0.79
CA GLN A 203 -3.73 -15.36 1.87
C GLN A 203 -2.57 -15.74 2.80
N ASP A 204 -1.78 -14.76 3.22
CA ASP A 204 -0.66 -14.99 4.11
C ASP A 204 -1.10 -15.08 5.57
N THR A 205 -1.60 -16.23 6.00
CA THR A 205 -2.02 -16.48 7.39
C THR A 205 -1.09 -17.48 8.08
N PRO A 206 -1.01 -17.50 9.43
CA PRO A 206 -0.23 -18.51 10.15
C PRO A 206 -0.62 -19.94 9.76
N ALA A 207 -1.92 -20.21 9.60
CA ALA A 207 -2.43 -21.50 9.15
C ALA A 207 -1.97 -21.87 7.73
N ASN A 208 -2.02 -20.92 6.80
CA ASN A 208 -1.60 -21.15 5.42
C ASN A 208 -0.08 -21.32 5.28
N ARG A 209 0.70 -20.56 6.06
CA ARG A 209 2.16 -20.77 6.16
C ARG A 209 2.49 -22.14 6.73
N ALA A 210 1.79 -22.59 7.77
CA ALA A 210 2.02 -23.91 8.36
C ALA A 210 1.65 -25.07 7.43
N ALA A 211 0.70 -24.85 6.51
CA ALA A 211 0.25 -25.84 5.55
C ALA A 211 1.11 -25.92 4.27
N THR A 212 2.10 -25.02 4.09
CA THR A 212 2.84 -24.88 2.83
C THR A 212 4.33 -24.58 3.09
N ASN A 213 5.19 -24.80 2.08
CA ASN A 213 6.57 -24.29 2.07
C ASN A 213 6.66 -23.04 1.17
N ALA A 214 5.61 -22.21 1.22
CA ALA A 214 5.42 -21.11 0.29
C ALA A 214 6.36 -19.93 0.54
N THR A 215 6.66 -19.17 -0.51
CA THR A 215 7.35 -17.89 -0.41
C THR A 215 6.37 -16.82 0.08
N VAL A 216 6.81 -15.95 0.98
CA VAL A 216 6.03 -14.77 1.39
C VAL A 216 6.33 -13.63 0.43
N GLU A 217 5.27 -13.05 -0.11
CA GLU A 217 5.30 -12.06 -1.17
C GLU A 217 4.76 -10.74 -0.64
N THR A 218 5.44 -9.64 -0.96
CA THR A 218 5.16 -8.33 -0.37
C THR A 218 4.97 -7.25 -1.42
N ASN A 219 4.09 -6.30 -1.14
CA ASN A 219 3.98 -5.07 -1.92
C ASN A 219 5.09 -4.09 -1.52
N ALA A 220 5.72 -3.44 -2.51
CA ALA A 220 6.82 -2.49 -2.33
C ALA A 220 6.33 -1.09 -1.89
N SER A 221 5.52 -1.06 -0.82
CA SER A 221 4.84 0.11 -0.26
C SER A 221 5.70 0.95 0.68
N ASP A 222 5.43 2.25 0.79
CA ASP A 222 5.89 3.14 1.87
C ASP A 222 5.33 2.74 3.26
N ASN A 223 4.05 2.39 3.36
CA ASN A 223 3.46 1.75 4.53
C ASN A 223 4.20 0.45 4.88
N GLY A 224 4.58 -0.31 3.84
CA GLY A 224 5.38 -1.52 3.98
C GLY A 224 6.80 -1.26 4.46
N LEU A 225 7.45 -0.21 3.95
CA LEU A 225 8.77 0.26 4.38
C LEU A 225 8.73 0.69 5.84
N LEU A 226 7.72 1.48 6.23
CA LEU A 226 7.51 1.91 7.61
C LEU A 226 7.36 0.70 8.54
N THR A 227 6.31 -0.09 8.32
CA THR A 227 5.88 -1.11 9.29
C THR A 227 6.80 -2.34 9.35
N ARG A 228 7.48 -2.69 8.26
CA ARG A 228 8.34 -3.90 8.21
C ARG A 228 9.82 -3.61 8.40
N LYS A 229 10.27 -2.36 8.20
CA LYS A 229 11.71 -2.04 8.21
C LYS A 229 12.05 -0.88 9.15
N ILE A 230 11.43 0.28 8.98
CA ILE A 230 11.78 1.46 9.78
C ILE A 230 11.32 1.29 11.23
N ASP A 231 10.06 0.93 11.46
CA ASP A 231 9.53 0.75 12.81
C ASP A 231 10.34 -0.26 13.62
N PRO A 232 10.63 -1.48 13.12
CA PRO A 232 11.50 -2.43 13.81
C PRO A 232 12.91 -1.89 14.06
N ALA A 233 13.51 -1.16 13.12
CA ALA A 233 14.85 -0.60 13.26
C ALA A 233 14.92 0.48 14.35
N LEU A 234 13.81 1.20 14.56
CA LEU A 234 13.66 2.23 15.60
C LEU A 234 13.08 1.68 16.92
N ALA A 235 12.72 0.40 16.95
CA ALA A 235 11.93 -0.25 18.00
C ALA A 235 10.61 0.49 18.32
N CYS A 236 9.97 0.96 17.26
CA CYS A 236 8.62 1.53 17.24
C CYS A 236 7.56 0.43 17.09
N SER A 237 6.33 0.74 17.51
CA SER A 237 5.19 -0.19 17.40
C SER A 237 4.21 0.26 16.33
N ALA A 238 4.07 -0.53 15.27
CA ALA A 238 3.06 -0.33 14.25
C ALA A 238 1.64 -0.52 14.82
N PHE A 239 0.67 0.26 14.34
CA PHE A 239 -0.73 0.06 14.68
C PHE A 239 -1.31 -1.17 13.97
N LYS A 240 -1.79 -2.14 14.75
CA LYS A 240 -2.34 -3.41 14.24
C LYS A 240 -3.68 -3.71 14.89
N VAL A 241 -4.56 -4.37 14.14
CA VAL A 241 -5.87 -4.85 14.61
C VAL A 241 -6.10 -6.30 14.16
N TYR A 242 -7.21 -6.89 14.60
CA TYR A 242 -7.51 -8.31 14.31
C TYR A 242 -7.59 -8.59 12.81
N ASP A 243 -6.90 -9.66 12.39
CA ASP A 243 -6.92 -10.20 11.04
C ASP A 243 -8.02 -11.27 10.90
N LEU A 244 -9.06 -10.92 10.14
CA LEU A 244 -10.18 -11.81 9.87
C LEU A 244 -9.82 -12.98 8.95
N ALA A 245 -8.78 -12.86 8.13
CA ALA A 245 -8.31 -13.96 7.29
C ALA A 245 -7.59 -15.02 8.13
N ALA A 246 -6.86 -14.61 9.17
CA ALA A 246 -6.20 -15.53 10.09
C ALA A 246 -7.21 -16.22 11.03
N ASN A 247 -8.21 -15.48 11.53
CA ASN A 247 -9.28 -15.97 12.42
C ASN A 247 -8.77 -16.73 13.66
N ASP A 248 -7.57 -16.40 14.14
CA ASP A 248 -6.87 -17.04 15.27
C ASP A 248 -6.43 -16.04 16.35
N GLY A 249 -6.84 -14.77 16.21
CA GLY A 249 -6.44 -13.67 17.09
C GLY A 249 -5.18 -12.94 16.65
N THR A 250 -4.55 -13.34 15.55
CA THR A 250 -3.44 -12.61 14.93
C THR A 250 -3.81 -11.16 14.64
N LEU A 251 -2.86 -10.26 14.89
CA LEU A 251 -2.98 -8.84 14.58
C LEU A 251 -2.16 -8.51 13.33
N ARG A 252 -2.71 -7.64 12.48
CA ARG A 252 -2.09 -7.20 11.23
C ARG A 252 -2.28 -5.69 11.04
N GLY A 253 -1.29 -5.06 10.40
CA GLY A 253 -1.34 -3.65 9.99
C GLY A 253 -2.13 -3.49 8.68
N ALA A 254 -2.48 -2.26 8.34
CA ALA A 254 -3.08 -1.90 7.06
C ALA A 254 -2.73 -0.44 6.75
N LEU A 255 -2.70 -0.07 5.47
CA LEU A 255 -2.53 1.32 5.02
C LEU A 255 -3.47 2.24 5.79
N ALA A 256 -4.75 1.86 5.91
CA ALA A 256 -5.71 2.72 6.57
C ALA A 256 -5.46 2.87 8.08
N LEU A 257 -4.81 1.88 8.72
CA LEU A 257 -4.41 1.98 10.13
C LEU A 257 -3.22 2.93 10.27
N ASP A 258 -2.23 2.81 9.39
CA ASP A 258 -1.09 3.72 9.37
C ASP A 258 -1.55 5.16 9.14
N GLU A 259 -2.50 5.39 8.22
CA GLU A 259 -3.07 6.72 7.96
C GLU A 259 -3.90 7.28 9.11
N LEU A 260 -4.66 6.43 9.82
CA LEU A 260 -5.35 6.84 11.04
C LEU A 260 -4.35 7.23 12.14
N GLN A 261 -3.26 6.48 12.29
CA GLN A 261 -2.19 6.80 13.24
C GLN A 261 -1.38 8.03 12.80
N ALA A 262 -1.21 8.27 11.50
CA ALA A 262 -0.54 9.43 10.94
C ALA A 262 -1.23 10.76 11.23
N THR A 263 -2.48 10.75 11.75
CA THR A 263 -3.15 11.95 12.28
C THR A 263 -2.43 12.56 13.50
N PHE A 264 -1.57 11.79 14.18
CA PHE A 264 -0.74 12.26 15.29
C PHE A 264 0.62 12.83 14.84
N GLN A 265 0.94 12.81 13.54
CA GLN A 265 2.19 13.32 13.01
C GLN A 265 2.34 14.83 13.26
N PRO A 266 3.39 15.29 13.96
CA PRO A 266 3.66 16.71 14.09
C PRO A 266 4.17 17.31 12.76
N ALA A 267 3.94 18.60 12.59
CA ALA A 267 4.48 19.35 11.45
C ALA A 267 6.02 19.36 11.43
N PRO A 268 6.64 19.37 10.24
CA PRO A 268 6.00 19.35 8.93
C PRO A 268 5.47 17.95 8.56
N ILE A 269 4.30 17.93 7.92
CA ILE A 269 3.57 16.72 7.54
C ILE A 269 3.80 16.49 6.05
N ALA A 270 4.35 15.32 5.69
CA ALA A 270 4.49 14.89 4.31
C ALA A 270 3.12 14.42 3.80
N LEU A 271 2.54 15.19 2.89
CA LEU A 271 1.29 14.90 2.19
C LEU A 271 1.59 14.92 0.69
N ILE A 272 0.81 14.18 -0.09
CA ILE A 272 0.98 14.12 -1.56
C ILE A 272 1.03 15.54 -2.16
N PRO A 273 2.17 15.97 -2.74
CA PRO A 273 2.31 17.29 -3.32
C PRO A 273 1.68 17.34 -4.73
N LEU A 274 1.38 18.54 -5.25
CA LEU A 274 0.77 18.69 -6.57
C LEU A 274 1.64 18.22 -7.75
N GLY A 275 2.96 18.15 -7.55
CA GLY A 275 3.92 17.71 -8.55
C GLY A 275 4.17 16.21 -8.57
N ASP A 276 3.49 15.46 -7.69
CA ASP A 276 3.58 14.01 -7.62
C ASP A 276 2.98 13.37 -8.90
N PRO A 277 3.71 12.44 -9.56
CA PRO A 277 3.26 11.80 -10.80
C PRO A 277 1.91 11.10 -10.72
N MET A 278 1.56 10.55 -9.56
CA MET A 278 0.29 9.85 -9.32
C MET A 278 -0.88 10.83 -9.41
N VAL A 279 -0.66 12.12 -9.15
CA VAL A 279 -1.72 13.15 -9.13
C VAL A 279 -1.57 14.22 -10.22
N LEU A 280 -0.69 14.01 -11.19
CA LEU A 280 -0.68 14.80 -12.42
C LEU A 280 -1.89 14.47 -13.29
N PHE A 281 -2.48 15.49 -13.90
CA PHE A 281 -3.54 15.36 -14.91
C PHE A 281 -3.03 15.94 -16.23
N ASN A 282 -3.03 15.15 -17.30
CA ASN A 282 -2.43 15.51 -18.59
C ASN A 282 -0.98 16.03 -18.46
N GLY A 283 -0.21 15.43 -17.54
CA GLY A 283 1.19 15.79 -17.28
C GLY A 283 1.40 17.08 -16.48
N GLY A 284 0.33 17.72 -15.99
CA GLY A 284 0.42 18.94 -15.18
C GLY A 284 -0.21 18.80 -13.79
N PRO A 285 0.14 19.69 -12.84
CA PRO A 285 -0.47 19.73 -11.50
C PRO A 285 -2.00 19.80 -11.52
N SER A 286 -2.66 19.02 -10.65
CA SER A 286 -4.12 19.03 -10.52
C SER A 286 -4.56 18.97 -9.06
N LEU A 287 -5.16 20.07 -8.59
CA LEU A 287 -5.71 20.13 -7.23
C LEU A 287 -6.84 19.12 -7.03
N ASP A 288 -7.66 18.90 -8.05
CA ASP A 288 -8.77 17.94 -8.00
C ASP A 288 -8.25 16.50 -7.89
N LYS A 289 -7.22 16.13 -8.67
CA LYS A 289 -6.64 14.78 -8.62
C LYS A 289 -5.90 14.55 -7.31
N ALA A 290 -5.15 15.54 -6.83
CA ALA A 290 -4.48 15.48 -5.54
C ALA A 290 -5.48 15.32 -4.39
N ASN A 291 -6.56 16.10 -4.36
CA ASN A 291 -7.59 15.96 -3.34
C ASN A 291 -8.39 14.66 -3.46
N LEU A 292 -8.60 14.14 -4.68
CA LEU A 292 -9.21 12.84 -4.91
C LEU A 292 -8.35 11.70 -4.36
N TYR A 293 -7.03 11.78 -4.50
CA TYR A 293 -6.12 10.86 -3.87
C TYR A 293 -6.18 11.01 -2.33
N ARG A 294 -5.93 12.23 -1.82
CA ARG A 294 -5.84 12.52 -0.38
C ARG A 294 -7.07 12.06 0.41
N LYS A 295 -8.29 12.27 -0.10
CA LYS A 295 -9.50 11.81 0.59
C LYS A 295 -9.62 10.29 0.67
N ASN A 296 -9.07 9.55 -0.30
CA ASN A 296 -9.10 8.09 -0.30
C ASN A 296 -8.04 7.45 0.60
N VAL A 297 -7.06 8.25 1.08
CA VAL A 297 -6.06 7.84 2.07
C VAL A 297 -6.19 8.62 3.40
N GLY A 298 -7.27 9.38 3.58
CA GLY A 298 -7.52 10.10 4.83
C GLY A 298 -6.56 11.26 5.12
N GLN A 299 -5.86 11.77 4.10
CA GLN A 299 -5.02 12.96 4.20
C GLN A 299 -5.86 14.25 4.20
N PRO A 300 -5.44 15.33 4.87
CA PRO A 300 -6.10 16.63 4.79
C PRO A 300 -6.11 17.18 3.37
N LEU A 301 -7.27 17.69 2.93
CA LEU A 301 -7.42 18.29 1.61
C LEU A 301 -6.70 19.63 1.52
N ALA A 302 -6.13 19.91 0.35
CA ALA A 302 -5.60 21.23 0.02
C ALA A 302 -6.74 22.14 -0.44
N ALA A 303 -6.89 23.32 0.17
CA ALA A 303 -7.91 24.29 -0.23
C ALA A 303 -7.47 25.09 -1.47
N THR A 304 -6.16 25.28 -1.61
CA THR A 304 -5.51 26.00 -2.70
C THR A 304 -4.29 25.24 -3.19
N VAL A 305 -3.75 25.66 -4.34
CA VAL A 305 -2.50 25.10 -4.85
C VAL A 305 -1.31 25.33 -3.91
N GLY A 306 -1.34 26.40 -3.11
CA GLY A 306 -0.28 26.69 -2.14
C GLY A 306 -0.24 25.69 -0.97
N ASP A 307 -1.38 25.07 -0.62
CA ASP A 307 -1.48 24.10 0.46
C ASP A 307 -0.90 22.71 0.09
N ALA A 308 -0.56 22.52 -1.18
CA ALA A 308 0.05 21.30 -1.73
C ALA A 308 1.26 21.64 -2.63
N ASP A 309 1.98 22.72 -2.30
CA ASP A 309 3.15 23.18 -3.03
C ASP A 309 4.32 22.17 -2.96
N THR A 310 4.75 21.70 -4.14
CA THR A 310 5.87 20.77 -4.29
C THR A 310 7.20 21.38 -3.84
N THR A 311 7.38 22.70 -3.96
CA THR A 311 8.63 23.37 -3.53
C THR A 311 8.79 23.28 -2.01
N THR A 312 7.70 23.52 -1.28
CA THR A 312 7.62 23.37 0.17
C THR A 312 7.88 21.92 0.58
N TYR A 313 7.30 20.95 -0.13
CA TYR A 313 7.57 19.53 0.10
C TYR A 313 9.07 19.19 -0.05
N CYS A 314 9.69 19.57 -1.18
CA CYS A 314 11.11 19.36 -1.44
C CYS A 314 12.02 20.05 -0.41
N THR A 315 11.63 21.23 0.05
CA THR A 315 12.36 21.97 1.09
C THR A 315 12.34 21.21 2.43
N ASN A 316 11.17 20.71 2.84
CA ASN A 316 11.05 19.92 4.08
C ASN A 316 11.79 18.58 3.97
N LEU A 317 11.72 17.91 2.80
CA LEU A 317 12.47 16.70 2.51
C LEU A 317 13.98 16.92 2.71
N ASN A 318 14.54 17.98 2.10
CA ASN A 318 15.96 18.34 2.23
C ASN A 318 16.38 18.67 3.67
N ASN A 319 15.49 19.31 4.42
CA ASN A 319 15.81 19.78 5.77
C ASN A 319 15.78 18.65 6.81
N ILE A 320 15.02 17.58 6.57
CA ILE A 320 14.76 16.53 7.56
C ILE A 320 15.49 15.25 7.23
N GLN A 321 15.28 14.70 6.03
CA GLN A 321 15.69 13.33 5.76
C GLN A 321 17.22 13.13 5.77
N PRO A 322 18.05 14.02 5.18
CA PRO A 322 19.50 13.86 5.18
C PRO A 322 20.07 13.75 6.61
N ASN A 323 19.59 14.58 7.53
CA ASN A 323 20.00 14.57 8.94
C ASN A 323 19.58 13.27 9.64
N PHE A 324 18.36 12.80 9.38
CA PHE A 324 17.89 11.51 9.90
C PHE A 324 18.75 10.35 9.39
N LEU A 325 19.03 10.30 8.08
CA LEU A 325 19.84 9.26 7.46
C LEU A 325 21.28 9.25 7.99
N MET A 326 21.90 10.43 8.17
CA MET A 326 23.22 10.52 8.81
C MET A 326 23.20 9.96 10.24
N ALA A 327 22.19 10.32 11.04
CA ALA A 327 22.06 9.85 12.42
C ALA A 327 21.82 8.33 12.52
N TYR A 328 21.08 7.75 11.57
CA TYR A 328 20.71 6.33 11.60
C TYR A 328 21.55 5.41 10.72
N LYS A 329 22.58 5.94 10.04
CA LYS A 329 23.43 5.19 9.11
C LYS A 329 23.89 3.85 9.67
N THR A 330 24.49 3.83 10.87
CA THR A 330 24.99 2.59 11.47
C THR A 330 23.89 1.56 11.74
N ILE A 331 22.73 1.98 12.23
CA ILE A 331 21.60 1.08 12.50
C ILE A 331 21.07 0.53 11.17
N PHE A 332 20.84 1.40 10.20
CA PHE A 332 20.22 1.03 8.92
C PHE A 332 21.14 0.21 8.01
N LEU A 333 22.46 0.33 8.15
CA LEU A 333 23.41 -0.58 7.50
C LEU A 333 23.31 -2.02 8.05
N GLY A 334 22.88 -2.18 9.31
CA GLY A 334 22.66 -3.48 9.94
C GLY A 334 21.29 -4.12 9.65
N VAL A 335 20.40 -3.41 8.95
CA VAL A 335 19.04 -3.90 8.64
C VAL A 335 18.96 -4.26 7.16
N SER A 336 18.33 -5.39 6.85
CA SER A 336 18.16 -5.82 5.46
C SER A 336 17.18 -4.92 4.69
N SER A 337 17.50 -4.65 3.44
CA SER A 337 16.61 -3.91 2.53
C SER A 337 15.24 -4.60 2.36
N PRO A 338 14.16 -3.85 2.10
CA PRO A 338 12.90 -4.43 1.60
C PRO A 338 13.01 -4.89 0.14
N VAL A 339 13.92 -4.33 -0.66
CA VAL A 339 14.14 -4.69 -2.06
C VAL A 339 15.62 -4.95 -2.27
N ALA A 340 16.01 -6.23 -2.19
CA ALA A 340 17.41 -6.65 -2.29
C ALA A 340 18.07 -6.29 -3.63
N ALA A 341 17.26 -6.17 -4.69
CA ALA A 341 17.71 -5.76 -6.02
C ALA A 341 18.13 -4.28 -6.12
N VAL A 342 17.74 -3.44 -5.16
CA VAL A 342 18.16 -2.02 -5.09
C VAL A 342 19.36 -1.87 -4.17
N SER A 343 19.31 -2.52 -3.01
CA SER A 343 20.34 -2.44 -1.98
C SER A 343 20.30 -3.69 -1.11
N PRO A 344 21.44 -4.16 -0.57
CA PRO A 344 21.43 -5.16 0.50
C PRO A 344 20.95 -4.61 1.86
N THR A 345 21.04 -3.29 2.08
CA THR A 345 20.76 -2.67 3.40
C THR A 345 19.59 -1.69 3.35
N LEU A 346 18.96 -1.45 4.51
CA LEU A 346 17.93 -0.42 4.64
C LEU A 346 18.52 0.97 4.37
N PHE A 347 19.77 1.22 4.77
CA PHE A 347 20.42 2.51 4.53
C PHE A 347 20.55 2.79 3.02
N GLY A 348 21.08 1.84 2.25
CA GLY A 348 21.21 1.98 0.81
C GLY A 348 19.85 2.10 0.11
N PHE A 349 18.84 1.35 0.58
CA PHE A 349 17.49 1.46 0.04
C PHE A 349 16.86 2.86 0.28
N VAL A 350 16.88 3.37 1.51
CA VAL A 350 16.23 4.65 1.83
C VAL A 350 16.98 5.84 1.22
N THR A 351 18.31 5.77 1.12
CA THR A 351 19.10 6.78 0.39
C THR A 351 18.82 6.75 -1.12
N ALA A 352 18.64 5.57 -1.72
CA ALA A 352 18.20 5.45 -3.10
C ALA A 352 16.78 6.03 -3.31
N ARG A 353 15.86 5.76 -2.39
CA ARG A 353 14.50 6.33 -2.39
C ARG A 353 14.53 7.85 -2.30
N TYR A 354 15.30 8.44 -1.38
CA TYR A 354 15.52 9.90 -1.32
C TYR A 354 15.93 10.44 -2.69
N ALA A 355 16.97 9.83 -3.29
CA ALA A 355 17.52 10.31 -4.54
C ALA A 355 16.50 10.22 -5.69
N ALA A 356 15.72 9.14 -5.75
CA ALA A 356 14.64 9.00 -6.71
C ALA A 356 13.54 10.06 -6.49
N THR A 357 13.05 10.22 -5.26
CA THR A 357 12.06 11.25 -4.89
C THR A 357 12.52 12.66 -5.30
N TRP A 358 13.79 12.99 -5.05
CA TRP A 358 14.37 14.29 -5.41
C TRP A 358 14.29 14.58 -6.91
N GLU A 359 14.56 13.57 -7.74
CA GLU A 359 14.54 13.67 -9.19
C GLU A 359 13.12 13.64 -9.75
N ILE A 360 12.27 12.73 -9.26
CA ILE A 360 10.88 12.57 -9.70
C ILE A 360 10.08 13.86 -9.47
N LEU A 361 10.22 14.47 -8.29
CA LEU A 361 9.55 15.73 -7.98
C LEU A 361 10.27 16.96 -8.55
N THR A 362 11.38 16.76 -9.27
CA THR A 362 12.22 17.83 -9.84
C THR A 362 12.71 18.85 -8.79
N CYS A 363 13.00 18.39 -7.57
CA CYS A 363 13.28 19.23 -6.42
C CYS A 363 14.44 20.22 -6.64
N GLN A 364 15.47 19.84 -7.41
CA GLN A 364 16.55 20.76 -7.75
C GLN A 364 16.07 21.95 -8.59
N ALA A 365 15.16 21.72 -9.55
CA ALA A 365 14.62 22.80 -10.37
C ALA A 365 13.72 23.73 -9.56
N LEU A 366 12.99 23.18 -8.59
CA LEU A 366 12.08 23.93 -7.72
C LEU A 366 12.81 24.75 -6.64
N THR A 367 13.86 24.18 -6.05
CA THR A 367 14.53 24.78 -4.88
C THR A 367 15.85 25.47 -5.22
N GLY A 368 16.46 25.14 -6.36
CA GLY A 368 17.84 25.54 -6.70
C GLY A 368 18.92 24.81 -5.90
N ILE A 369 18.55 23.87 -5.03
CA ILE A 369 19.47 23.09 -4.20
C ILE A 369 19.83 21.80 -4.95
N PRO A 370 21.11 21.43 -5.09
CA PRO A 370 21.47 20.14 -5.66
C PRO A 370 21.05 19.00 -4.73
N ASN A 371 20.83 17.80 -5.28
CA ASN A 371 20.60 16.60 -4.47
C ASN A 371 21.75 16.41 -3.45
N PRO A 372 21.49 16.44 -2.13
CA PRO A 372 22.54 16.30 -1.12
C PRO A 372 23.06 14.87 -0.99
N ILE A 373 22.39 13.88 -1.57
CA ILE A 373 22.77 12.46 -1.48
C ILE A 373 23.48 12.04 -2.76
N ASN A 374 24.71 11.54 -2.60
CA ASN A 374 25.44 10.87 -3.66
C ASN A 374 25.61 9.39 -3.31
N LEU A 375 24.97 8.53 -4.11
CA LEU A 375 24.92 7.08 -3.90
C LEU A 375 26.26 6.41 -4.24
N ILE A 376 26.59 5.36 -3.49
CA ILE A 376 27.77 4.53 -3.71
C ILE A 376 27.29 3.12 -4.07
N PHE A 377 27.76 2.63 -5.22
CA PHE A 377 27.37 1.35 -5.78
C PHE A 377 28.48 0.30 -5.66
N ASP A 378 28.09 -0.97 -5.58
CA ASP A 378 29.00 -2.08 -5.82
C ASP A 378 29.18 -2.39 -7.32
N ALA A 379 29.96 -3.42 -7.65
CA ALA A 379 30.20 -3.85 -9.02
C ALA A 379 28.94 -4.41 -9.72
N ASN A 380 27.89 -4.77 -8.98
CA ASN A 380 26.62 -5.27 -9.49
C ASN A 380 25.58 -4.16 -9.65
N GLY A 381 25.92 -2.91 -9.30
CA GLY A 381 25.00 -1.77 -9.35
C GLY A 381 24.06 -1.69 -8.15
N LEU A 382 24.31 -2.40 -7.05
CA LEU A 382 23.53 -2.26 -5.82
C LEU A 382 24.02 -1.08 -5.00
N VAL A 383 23.12 -0.30 -4.43
CA VAL A 383 23.48 0.80 -3.52
C VAL A 383 23.97 0.20 -2.20
N ILE A 384 25.26 0.31 -1.93
CA ILE A 384 25.88 -0.24 -0.71
C ILE A 384 26.13 0.82 0.36
N ASP A 385 26.23 2.09 -0.04
CA ASP A 385 26.41 3.23 0.85
C ASP A 385 25.98 4.53 0.15
N ALA A 386 26.06 5.66 0.84
CA ALA A 386 25.90 6.99 0.28
C ALA A 386 26.72 8.02 1.08
N THR A 387 27.19 9.06 0.39
CA THR A 387 27.67 10.29 1.01
C THR A 387 26.54 11.31 1.05
N ILE A 388 26.35 11.93 2.20
CA ILE A 388 25.34 12.97 2.40
C ILE A 388 26.10 14.28 2.61
N ALA A 389 25.89 15.25 1.74
CA ALA A 389 26.44 16.58 1.91
C ALA A 389 25.87 17.19 3.19
N GLU A 390 26.73 17.80 4.01
CA GLU A 390 26.26 18.63 5.12
C GLU A 390 25.40 19.75 4.52
N THR A 391 24.09 19.66 4.74
CA THR A 391 23.22 20.77 4.45
C THR A 391 23.61 21.87 5.42
N THR A 392 23.98 23.04 4.90
CA THR A 392 24.11 24.26 5.70
C THR A 392 22.72 24.64 6.19
N THR A 393 22.19 23.92 7.18
CA THR A 393 20.96 24.31 7.85
C THR A 393 21.20 25.67 8.47
N THR A 394 20.51 26.69 7.93
CA THR A 394 19.96 27.71 8.80
C THR A 394 19.13 26.92 9.81
N THR A 395 19.59 26.89 11.06
CA THR A 395 18.92 26.20 12.16
C THR A 395 17.51 26.78 12.31
N ILE A 396 16.53 26.24 11.59
CA ILE A 396 15.15 26.31 12.06
C ILE A 396 15.13 25.35 13.24
N PRO A 397 14.97 25.84 14.48
CA PRO A 397 14.80 24.94 15.60
C PRO A 397 13.54 24.11 15.29
N VAL A 398 13.72 22.83 14.98
CA VAL A 398 12.68 21.86 15.29
C VAL A 398 12.44 22.07 16.78
N LYS A 399 11.30 22.67 17.10
CA LYS A 399 10.91 22.86 18.48
C LYS A 399 10.73 21.46 19.03
N ILE A 400 11.76 20.96 19.70
CA ILE A 400 11.67 19.80 20.58
C ILE A 400 10.59 20.20 21.58
N VAL A 401 9.39 19.68 21.38
CA VAL A 401 8.28 20.01 22.27
C VAL A 401 8.57 19.24 23.55
N ASP A 402 9.00 19.97 24.57
CA ASP A 402 9.14 19.45 25.92
C ASP A 402 7.75 18.92 26.38
N PRO A 403 7.59 17.63 26.69
CA PRO A 403 6.30 17.02 27.04
C PRO A 403 5.59 17.69 28.22
N ALA A 404 6.30 18.50 29.01
CA ALA A 404 5.78 19.16 30.20
C ALA A 404 4.83 20.34 29.92
N THR A 405 4.78 20.91 28.70
CA THR A 405 4.02 22.15 28.44
C THR A 405 2.62 21.97 27.86
N THR A 406 2.23 20.76 27.45
CA THR A 406 0.92 20.50 26.79
C THR A 406 -0.22 20.13 27.73
N LEU A 407 0.04 19.97 29.04
CA LEU A 407 -1.00 19.68 30.04
C LEU A 407 -1.73 20.92 30.59
N ALA A 408 -1.31 22.14 30.25
CA ALA A 408 -1.83 23.37 30.86
C ALA A 408 -2.87 24.15 30.00
N VAL A 409 -3.15 23.75 28.75
CA VAL A 409 -3.95 24.58 27.82
C VAL A 409 -5.33 23.97 27.46
N ILE A 410 -5.70 22.83 28.04
CA ILE A 410 -7.05 22.26 27.86
C ILE A 410 -7.69 22.00 29.22
N MET A 411 -8.08 23.08 29.91
CA MET A 411 -9.17 23.02 30.88
C MET A 411 -10.20 24.11 30.52
N PRO A 412 -11.47 23.75 30.25
CA PRO A 412 -12.51 24.74 30.07
C PRO A 412 -12.81 25.40 31.41
N THR A 413 -12.86 26.72 31.40
CA THR A 413 -13.26 27.59 32.50
C THR A 413 -14.67 27.23 32.97
N VAL A 414 -14.79 26.45 34.04
CA VAL A 414 -16.03 26.33 34.81
C VAL A 414 -15.94 27.29 35.98
N ALA A 415 -16.87 28.24 36.02
CA ALA A 415 -17.03 29.18 37.12
C ALA A 415 -17.30 28.42 38.43
N VAL A 416 -16.37 28.52 39.39
CA VAL A 416 -16.51 27.96 40.73
C VAL A 416 -17.30 28.95 41.59
N ILE A 417 -18.50 28.53 42.00
CA ILE A 417 -19.19 29.08 43.17
C ILE A 417 -18.53 28.45 44.40
N ALA A 418 -18.08 29.32 45.32
CA ALA A 418 -17.43 28.95 46.56
C ALA A 418 -18.36 28.16 47.49
N SER A 419 -17.86 27.05 48.05
CA SER A 419 -18.45 26.39 49.22
C SER A 419 -17.39 25.57 49.97
N THR A 420 -16.96 26.14 51.09
CA THR A 420 -16.43 25.57 52.35
C THR A 420 -15.97 24.10 52.43
N THR A 421 -14.71 23.96 52.90
CA THR A 421 -14.07 22.86 53.68
C THR A 421 -15.00 22.17 54.71
N PRO A 422 -14.79 20.88 55.08
CA PRO A 422 -13.66 20.49 55.94
C PRO A 422 -13.08 19.04 55.89
N SER A 423 -11.85 18.96 56.45
CA SER A 423 -11.25 17.92 57.32
C SER A 423 -10.62 16.61 56.79
N ALA A 424 -9.38 16.40 57.25
CA ALA A 424 -8.56 15.17 57.38
C ALA A 424 -9.29 14.07 58.21
N ILE A 425 -8.92 12.78 58.27
CA ILE A 425 -7.65 12.10 58.70
C ILE A 425 -7.63 10.60 58.17
N PRO A 426 -6.78 9.62 58.60
CA PRO A 426 -5.72 8.99 57.79
C PRO A 426 -5.78 7.44 57.60
N SER A 427 -4.82 6.94 56.82
CA SER A 427 -4.14 5.62 56.77
C SER A 427 -4.69 4.38 57.46
N ALA A 428 -4.65 3.25 56.74
CA ALA A 428 -4.47 1.92 57.31
C ALA A 428 -3.41 1.12 56.53
N THR A 429 -2.42 0.64 57.30
CA THR A 429 -1.32 -0.26 56.96
C THR A 429 -1.80 -1.72 56.97
N VAL A 430 -1.32 -2.55 56.04
CA VAL A 430 -1.24 -4.02 56.24
C VAL A 430 0.13 -4.52 55.76
N ILE A 431 0.82 -5.20 56.67
CA ILE A 431 2.12 -5.87 56.52
C ILE A 431 1.89 -7.39 56.42
N ALA A 432 2.87 -8.08 55.80
CA ALA A 432 3.30 -9.49 55.92
C ALA A 432 3.08 -10.32 54.63
N SER A 433 4.09 -10.59 53.80
CA SER A 433 5.30 -11.43 53.94
C SER A 433 5.03 -12.93 53.89
N VAL A 434 5.56 -13.66 52.89
CA VAL A 434 6.52 -14.80 52.99
C VAL A 434 7.16 -15.01 51.60
N ALA A 435 8.48 -15.29 51.59
CA ALA A 435 9.35 -15.49 50.42
C ALA A 435 9.66 -17.01 50.18
N PRO A 436 10.75 -17.45 49.50
CA PRO A 436 10.70 -18.22 48.24
C PRO A 436 11.31 -19.63 48.34
N SER A 437 11.23 -20.44 47.27
CA SER A 437 12.03 -21.68 47.16
C SER A 437 12.48 -22.00 45.72
N VAL A 438 13.76 -21.69 45.47
CA VAL A 438 14.88 -22.49 44.89
C VAL A 438 14.62 -23.55 43.79
N ALA A 439 15.46 -23.45 42.74
CA ALA A 439 15.69 -24.37 41.62
C ALA A 439 16.39 -25.71 42.02
N PRO A 440 16.68 -26.64 41.08
CA PRO A 440 17.96 -26.56 40.36
C PRO A 440 17.96 -27.06 38.90
N SER A 441 19.03 -26.71 38.19
CA SER A 441 19.47 -27.19 36.87
C SER A 441 19.89 -28.67 36.85
N VAL A 442 19.97 -29.29 35.66
CA VAL A 442 21.20 -29.94 35.10
C VAL A 442 20.97 -30.50 33.66
N ALA A 443 21.99 -30.24 32.85
CA ALA A 443 22.52 -30.71 31.55
C ALA A 443 21.94 -31.90 30.72
N ILE A 444 21.88 -31.63 29.39
CA ILE A 444 22.54 -32.28 28.23
C ILE A 444 22.72 -33.82 28.22
N SER A 445 22.15 -34.48 27.20
CA SER A 445 22.90 -35.44 26.33
C SER A 445 22.11 -35.84 25.07
N THR A 446 22.85 -35.92 23.98
CA THR A 446 22.58 -36.39 22.62
C THR A 446 22.26 -37.89 22.51
N ALA A 447 21.39 -38.29 21.57
CA ALA A 447 21.53 -39.54 20.80
C ALA A 447 20.63 -39.57 19.55
N GLN A 448 21.27 -39.68 18.38
CA GLN A 448 20.73 -40.23 17.13
C GLN A 448 20.35 -41.71 17.31
N ALA A 449 19.29 -42.16 16.63
CA ALA A 449 19.30 -43.41 15.85
C ALA A 449 18.06 -43.54 14.95
N SER A 450 18.33 -43.82 13.68
CA SER A 450 17.42 -44.28 12.63
C SER A 450 16.69 -45.58 12.99
N ALA A 451 15.46 -45.76 12.50
CA ALA A 451 15.01 -46.97 11.79
C ALA A 451 13.53 -46.85 11.35
N SER A 452 13.32 -46.89 10.03
CA SER A 452 12.18 -47.53 9.37
C SER A 452 12.67 -48.93 8.92
N PRO A 453 11.86 -49.89 8.41
CA PRO A 453 10.40 -49.96 8.23
C PRO A 453 9.79 -51.30 8.73
N SER A 454 8.46 -51.45 8.73
CA SER A 454 7.76 -52.57 8.05
C SER A 454 6.29 -52.73 8.49
N SER A 455 5.44 -52.73 7.46
CA SER A 455 4.20 -53.47 7.24
C SER A 455 3.46 -54.13 8.41
N THR A 456 2.17 -53.83 8.54
CA THR A 456 1.15 -54.89 8.59
C THR A 456 -0.18 -54.38 8.01
N ALA A 457 -0.69 -55.11 7.03
CA ALA A 457 -2.03 -54.99 6.51
C ALA A 457 -3.06 -55.46 7.55
N VAL A 458 -4.33 -55.04 7.42
CA VAL A 458 -5.52 -55.93 7.39
C VAL A 458 -6.83 -55.10 7.35
N SER A 459 -7.65 -55.47 6.35
CA SER A 459 -9.12 -55.43 6.20
C SER A 459 -9.94 -54.13 6.24
N SER A 460 -10.57 -53.88 5.09
CA SER A 460 -11.86 -53.20 4.88
C SER A 460 -13.01 -53.77 5.72
N PRO A 461 -14.14 -53.05 5.80
CA PRO A 461 -15.26 -53.48 4.97
C PRO A 461 -15.94 -52.35 4.17
N GLN A 462 -16.37 -52.74 2.97
CA GLN A 462 -17.25 -52.00 2.08
C GLN A 462 -18.65 -51.85 2.69
N THR A 463 -19.27 -50.69 2.49
CA THR A 463 -20.73 -50.58 2.32
C THR A 463 -21.03 -49.70 1.13
N SER A 464 -21.64 -50.32 0.12
CA SER A 464 -22.17 -49.68 -1.09
C SER A 464 -23.45 -48.91 -0.79
N ILE A 465 -23.60 -47.72 -1.36
CA ILE A 465 -24.91 -47.11 -1.60
C ILE A 465 -25.08 -46.96 -3.11
N LYS A 466 -26.13 -47.61 -3.60
CA LYS A 466 -26.56 -47.70 -4.99
C LYS A 466 -27.41 -46.46 -5.35
N PRO A 467 -27.30 -45.91 -6.57
CA PRO A 467 -28.12 -44.78 -7.01
C PRO A 467 -29.52 -45.23 -7.44
N SER A 468 -30.52 -44.37 -7.31
CA SER A 468 -31.85 -44.56 -7.90
C SER A 468 -32.42 -43.24 -8.43
N PRO A 469 -33.30 -43.29 -9.45
CA PRO A 469 -33.37 -42.27 -10.49
C PRO A 469 -34.63 -41.39 -10.47
N ILE A 470 -34.48 -40.21 -11.11
CA ILE A 470 -35.41 -39.44 -11.96
C ILE A 470 -36.92 -39.69 -11.79
N ALA A 471 -37.64 -38.64 -11.41
CA ALA A 471 -39.02 -38.42 -11.83
C ALA A 471 -39.20 -36.97 -12.32
N SER A 472 -39.51 -36.85 -13.61
CA SER A 472 -39.90 -35.63 -14.32
C SER A 472 -41.40 -35.45 -14.19
N THR A 473 -41.88 -34.25 -13.87
CA THR A 473 -43.25 -33.83 -14.22
C THR A 473 -43.27 -32.36 -14.61
N LYS A 474 -43.88 -32.14 -15.77
CA LYS A 474 -44.11 -30.89 -16.49
C LYS A 474 -45.62 -30.69 -16.49
N THR A 475 -46.15 -29.55 -16.04
CA THR A 475 -47.36 -28.92 -16.61
C THR A 475 -47.67 -27.52 -16.03
N THR A 476 -47.62 -26.53 -16.93
CA THR A 476 -48.56 -25.40 -17.16
C THR A 476 -49.28 -24.66 -16.01
N SER A 477 -48.97 -23.36 -15.91
CA SER A 477 -49.87 -22.19 -16.14
C SER A 477 -51.34 -22.29 -15.71
N THR A 478 -51.77 -21.44 -14.77
CA THR A 478 -52.75 -20.33 -15.00
C THR A 478 -53.04 -19.51 -13.73
N ASN A 479 -53.19 -18.20 -13.96
CA ASN A 479 -54.05 -17.20 -13.31
C ASN A 479 -53.73 -16.60 -11.92
N ALA A 480 -53.54 -15.28 -11.98
CA ALA A 480 -53.61 -14.28 -10.92
C ALA A 480 -55.02 -14.12 -10.32
N PRO A 481 -55.10 -13.45 -9.16
CA PRO A 481 -56.08 -12.38 -9.02
C PRO A 481 -55.53 -11.08 -8.41
N SER A 482 -56.15 -9.98 -8.84
CA SER A 482 -55.98 -8.56 -8.55
C SER A 482 -56.03 -8.12 -7.07
N PRO A 483 -55.60 -6.88 -6.76
CA PRO A 483 -55.34 -6.42 -5.40
C PRO A 483 -56.57 -5.82 -4.68
N VAL A 484 -56.51 -5.89 -3.36
CA VAL A 484 -57.50 -5.36 -2.42
C VAL A 484 -57.39 -3.83 -2.27
N ARG A 485 -58.56 -3.22 -2.39
CA ARG A 485 -58.94 -1.82 -2.18
C ARG A 485 -58.82 -1.44 -0.70
N SER A 486 -58.14 -0.34 -0.37
CA SER A 486 -58.30 0.34 0.93
C SER A 486 -58.39 1.86 0.76
N THR A 487 -59.28 2.43 1.55
CA THR A 487 -59.97 3.70 1.43
C THR A 487 -59.20 4.89 2.01
N ARG A 488 -59.26 6.01 1.31
CA ARG A 488 -58.86 7.36 1.73
C ARG A 488 -59.85 7.95 2.76
N PRO A 489 -59.43 8.97 3.53
CA PRO A 489 -60.23 10.20 3.56
C PRO A 489 -59.43 11.47 3.24
N ARG A 490 -60.20 12.48 2.78
CA ARG A 490 -59.85 13.78 2.20
C ARG A 490 -59.44 14.84 3.24
N ARG A 491 -58.58 15.78 2.81
CA ARG A 491 -58.68 17.26 2.99
C ARG A 491 -57.97 17.93 1.78
N SER A 492 -58.72 18.47 0.80
CA SER A 492 -59.13 19.88 0.58
C SER A 492 -57.97 20.87 0.33
N HIS A 493 -57.68 21.18 -0.96
CA HIS A 493 -57.89 22.48 -1.67
C HIS A 493 -56.77 23.52 -1.41
N ARG A 494 -56.11 24.23 -2.36
CA ARG A 494 -56.38 24.66 -3.76
C ARG A 494 -55.03 25.09 -4.46
N PRO A 495 -55.02 25.45 -5.77
CA PRO A 495 -53.91 25.21 -6.71
C PRO A 495 -53.09 26.46 -7.12
N TRP A 496 -51.93 26.23 -7.73
CA TRP A 496 -51.27 27.18 -8.63
C TRP A 496 -51.04 26.59 -10.03
N ALA A 497 -51.10 27.47 -11.02
CA ALA A 497 -51.41 27.21 -12.41
C ALA A 497 -50.29 26.53 -13.22
N SER A 498 -50.69 25.70 -14.17
CA SER A 498 -49.83 25.12 -15.22
C SER A 498 -49.99 25.92 -16.51
N SER A 499 -48.87 26.34 -17.09
CA SER A 499 -48.79 26.79 -18.49
C SER A 499 -48.29 25.62 -19.34
N THR A 500 -49.17 25.15 -20.23
CA THR A 500 -48.93 24.17 -21.29
C THR A 500 -47.99 24.71 -22.36
N LEU A 501 -46.88 24.01 -22.63
CA LEU A 501 -46.11 24.18 -23.86
C LEU A 501 -46.37 22.98 -24.79
N LYS A 502 -46.87 23.28 -26.00
CA LYS A 502 -47.15 22.33 -27.08
C LYS A 502 -45.84 21.80 -27.68
N ILE A 503 -45.75 20.48 -27.80
CA ILE A 503 -44.74 19.78 -28.61
C ILE A 503 -45.22 19.75 -30.07
N ARG A 504 -44.35 20.16 -31.00
CA ARG A 504 -44.44 19.88 -32.45
C ARG A 504 -43.06 19.39 -32.95
N PRO A 505 -43.02 18.68 -34.09
CA PRO A 505 -42.07 17.60 -34.32
C PRO A 505 -40.75 18.04 -34.95
N THR A 506 -39.76 17.16 -34.75
CA THR A 506 -38.39 17.11 -35.27
C THR A 506 -38.22 17.36 -36.77
N PRO A 507 -37.16 18.08 -37.19
CA PRO A 507 -36.54 17.90 -38.49
C PRO A 507 -35.26 17.02 -38.41
N SER A 508 -35.02 16.33 -39.52
CA SER A 508 -33.90 15.44 -39.89
C SER A 508 -32.50 16.08 -39.77
N PRO A 509 -31.41 15.29 -39.85
CA PRO A 509 -30.08 15.71 -39.41
C PRO A 509 -29.35 16.56 -40.46
N PHE A 510 -28.69 17.62 -39.99
CA PHE A 510 -27.77 18.42 -40.78
C PHE A 510 -26.48 17.66 -41.07
N HIS A 511 -26.11 17.61 -42.35
CA HIS A 511 -24.76 17.28 -42.83
C HIS A 511 -23.75 18.34 -42.36
N PHE A 512 -22.66 17.90 -41.73
CA PHE A 512 -21.46 18.71 -41.56
C PHE A 512 -20.56 18.56 -42.79
N PRO A 513 -19.94 19.65 -43.31
CA PRO A 513 -18.93 19.52 -44.35
C PRO A 513 -17.62 19.01 -43.73
N SER A 514 -17.02 18.00 -44.36
CA SER A 514 -15.67 17.54 -44.07
C SER A 514 -14.66 18.67 -44.33
N ILE A 515 -13.99 19.13 -43.28
CA ILE A 515 -12.81 19.98 -43.41
C ILE A 515 -11.63 19.06 -43.74
N ASN A 516 -11.12 19.17 -44.97
CA ASN A 516 -9.85 18.58 -45.37
C ASN A 516 -8.71 19.37 -44.69
N ILE A 517 -8.08 18.77 -43.68
CA ILE A 517 -6.82 19.27 -43.11
C ILE A 517 -5.68 18.65 -43.93
N PRO A 518 -4.82 19.44 -44.60
CA PRO A 518 -3.65 18.89 -45.29
C PRO A 518 -2.65 18.31 -44.28
N PRO A 519 -1.90 17.25 -44.64
CA PRO A 519 -0.93 16.64 -43.74
C PRO A 519 0.18 17.64 -43.41
N ILE A 520 0.41 17.84 -42.11
CA ILE A 520 1.55 18.60 -41.61
C ILE A 520 2.81 17.76 -41.84
N HIS A 521 3.69 18.23 -42.72
CA HIS A 521 5.04 17.69 -42.88
C HIS A 521 5.88 18.00 -41.64
N PHE A 522 6.26 16.97 -40.91
CA PHE A 522 7.38 17.04 -39.97
C PHE A 522 8.70 17.09 -40.76
N PRO A 523 9.62 18.03 -40.47
CA PRO A 523 10.96 17.96 -41.05
C PRO A 523 11.69 16.74 -40.49
N SER A 524 12.15 15.86 -41.38
CA SER A 524 13.05 14.77 -41.02
C SER A 524 14.32 15.33 -40.36
N ILE A 525 14.45 15.13 -39.06
CA ILE A 525 15.72 15.32 -38.36
C ILE A 525 16.64 14.17 -38.80
N ARG A 526 17.61 14.48 -39.67
CA ARG A 526 18.73 13.58 -39.95
C ARG A 526 19.62 13.53 -38.72
N PHE A 527 19.72 12.36 -38.09
CA PHE A 527 20.82 12.07 -37.19
C PHE A 527 22.13 11.97 -38.00
N PRO A 528 23.23 12.60 -37.57
CA PRO A 528 24.52 12.35 -38.18
C PRO A 528 24.95 10.91 -37.87
N SER A 529 25.34 10.18 -38.93
CA SER A 529 25.95 8.86 -38.81
C SER A 529 27.18 8.93 -37.91
N ILE A 530 27.12 8.30 -36.75
CA ILE A 530 28.31 8.05 -35.92
C ILE A 530 29.04 6.86 -36.54
N HIS A 531 30.16 7.13 -37.21
CA HIS A 531 31.15 6.11 -37.52
C HIS A 531 31.83 5.68 -36.22
N LEU A 532 31.55 4.46 -35.78
CA LEU A 532 32.35 3.77 -34.79
C LEU A 532 33.67 3.32 -35.44
N PRO A 533 34.85 3.71 -34.91
CA PRO A 533 36.10 3.16 -35.38
C PRO A 533 36.23 1.70 -34.95
N PHE A 534 36.50 0.82 -35.92
CA PHE A 534 36.95 -0.55 -35.66
C PHE A 534 38.22 -0.53 -34.80
N PRO A 535 38.34 -1.38 -33.76
CA PRO A 535 39.58 -1.54 -33.05
C PRO A 535 40.59 -2.27 -33.96
N THR A 536 41.66 -1.57 -34.31
CA THR A 536 42.86 -2.15 -34.91
C THR A 536 43.64 -2.89 -33.83
N HIS A 537 43.62 -4.22 -33.89
CA HIS A 537 44.54 -5.05 -33.12
C HIS A 537 45.98 -4.79 -33.59
N LYS A 538 46.80 -4.21 -32.71
CA LYS A 538 48.26 -4.28 -32.79
C LYS A 538 48.72 -5.66 -32.29
N PRO A 539 49.65 -6.35 -32.97
CA PRO A 539 50.23 -7.58 -32.48
C PRO A 539 51.36 -7.27 -31.48
N GLU A 540 51.20 -7.72 -30.24
CA GLU A 540 52.33 -7.86 -29.32
C GLU A 540 53.10 -9.14 -29.65
N GLN A 541 54.39 -8.99 -29.90
CA GLN A 541 55.34 -10.07 -30.08
C GLN A 541 55.80 -10.60 -28.71
N GLY A 542 55.82 -11.92 -28.59
CA GLY A 542 56.97 -12.64 -28.03
C GLY A 542 56.99 -12.91 -26.53
N GLY A 543 56.52 -14.11 -26.15
CA GLY A 543 56.79 -14.72 -24.84
C GLY A 543 56.73 -16.23 -24.94
N LYS A 544 57.88 -16.89 -24.71
CA LYS A 544 58.12 -18.33 -24.85
C LYS A 544 57.48 -19.18 -23.73
N GLY A 545 57.18 -20.44 -24.07
CA GLY A 545 56.93 -21.58 -23.16
C GLY A 545 55.52 -22.14 -23.39
N GLY A 546 55.27 -23.41 -23.73
CA GLY A 546 56.00 -24.66 -23.54
C GLY A 546 55.01 -25.66 -22.90
N TYR A 547 54.89 -26.87 -23.47
CA TYR A 547 53.93 -27.97 -23.13
C TYR A 547 52.50 -27.73 -23.64
N GLY A 548 51.81 -28.61 -24.38
CA GLY A 548 51.93 -30.05 -24.65
C GLY A 548 50.55 -30.69 -24.41
N GLY A 549 49.92 -31.29 -25.42
CA GLY A 549 48.69 -32.11 -25.23
C GLY A 549 47.62 -32.00 -26.31
N ASP A 550 47.75 -32.84 -27.34
CA ASP A 550 46.77 -33.75 -27.95
C ASP A 550 45.24 -33.46 -28.01
N TYR A 551 44.77 -33.55 -29.27
CA TYR A 551 43.62 -34.27 -29.84
C TYR A 551 42.14 -33.97 -29.47
N HIS A 552 41.36 -33.73 -30.54
CA HIS A 552 39.96 -34.15 -30.85
C HIS A 552 38.85 -33.81 -29.82
N ASN A 553 37.65 -33.32 -30.15
CA ASN A 553 36.76 -33.58 -31.29
C ASN A 553 35.49 -32.70 -31.18
N ASP A 554 34.70 -32.71 -32.25
CA ASP A 554 33.34 -32.16 -32.45
C ASP A 554 32.35 -32.27 -31.27
N VAL A 555 31.56 -31.21 -31.02
CA VAL A 555 30.09 -31.04 -31.26
C VAL A 555 29.71 -29.59 -30.96
#